data_AF-A0A5C6ZKG8-F1
#
_entry.id   AF-A0A5C6ZKG8-F1
#
_cell.length_a   1.000
_cell.length_b   1.000
_cell.length_c   1.000
_cell.angle_alpha   90.00
_cell.angle_beta   90.00
_cell.angle_gamma   90.00
#
_symmetry.space_group_name_H-M   'P 1'
#
loop_
_entity.id
_entity.type
_entity.pdbx_description
1 polymer ?
#
loop_
_entity_poly.entity_id
_entity_poly.type
_entity_poly.pdbx_seq_one_letter_code
_entity_poly.pdbx_strand_id
1 'polypeptide(L)'
;MSSKFDPRHILCHPFVYTTYQKLVGGHRARRLLIEQHVHIKPGQKLLDIGCAPADWLGCAPEVDYTIPNISPKRKKPPTIKANSFVRVLMVMNLPKMEHVEVIIVARVLHDVSDTQCLDLFETVGKVLEPGGRFITMDNCFISNQNEILEYFLKKDIDEHVKTKKDYELLINNDFEHVSSSIEETYFKIPNILIILSCN
;
A
#
# COMPACT_ATOMS: atom_id res chain seq x y z
N MET A 1 -9.41 18.80 31.94
CA MET A 1 -8.50 18.49 30.81
C MET A 1 -9.36 18.29 29.58
N SER A 2 -9.37 19.25 28.66
CA SER A 2 -10.20 19.19 27.45
C SER A 2 -9.68 18.07 26.56
N SER A 3 -10.49 17.02 26.35
CA SER A 3 -10.21 16.06 25.28
C SER A 3 -10.34 16.82 23.97
N LYS A 4 -9.21 17.21 23.38
CA LYS A 4 -9.21 17.82 22.06
C LYS A 4 -9.94 16.87 21.12
N PHE A 5 -11.04 17.34 20.54
CA PHE A 5 -11.75 16.62 19.49
C PHE A 5 -10.75 16.32 18.39
N ASP A 6 -10.50 15.02 18.20
CA ASP A 6 -9.58 14.55 17.18
C ASP A 6 -10.41 13.92 16.06
N PRO A 7 -10.60 14.61 14.92
CA PRO A 7 -11.41 14.13 13.81
C PRO A 7 -10.90 12.80 13.23
N ARG A 8 -9.66 12.40 13.55
CA ARG A 8 -9.08 11.10 13.16
C ARG A 8 -9.83 9.90 13.73
N HIS A 9 -10.47 10.03 14.90
CA HIS A 9 -11.29 8.96 15.47
C HIS A 9 -12.55 8.67 14.65
N ILE A 10 -13.04 9.64 13.88
CA ILE A 10 -14.24 9.49 13.05
C ILE A 10 -13.93 8.65 11.79
N LEU A 11 -12.67 8.70 11.32
CA LEU A 11 -12.17 7.85 10.22
C LEU A 11 -12.03 6.37 10.62
N CYS A 12 -12.17 6.02 11.91
CA CYS A 12 -12.22 4.63 12.34
C CYS A 12 -13.53 3.93 11.92
N HIS A 13 -14.57 4.68 11.53
CA HIS A 13 -15.82 4.11 11.06
C HIS A 13 -15.72 3.73 9.56
N PRO A 14 -15.97 2.47 9.15
CA PRO A 14 -15.77 2.01 7.77
C PRO A 14 -16.50 2.85 6.72
N PHE A 15 -17.75 3.25 6.98
CA PHE A 15 -18.54 4.08 6.07
C PHE A 15 -17.96 5.48 5.86
N VAL A 16 -17.41 6.08 6.93
CA VAL A 16 -16.79 7.41 6.84
C VAL A 16 -15.47 7.31 6.11
N TYR A 17 -14.67 6.29 6.41
CA TYR A 17 -13.42 6.01 5.72
C TYR A 17 -13.66 5.78 4.22
N THR A 18 -14.60 4.92 3.82
CA THR A 18 -14.86 4.64 2.40
C THR A 18 -15.41 5.86 1.67
N THR A 19 -16.28 6.64 2.30
CA THR A 19 -16.79 7.90 1.72
C THR A 19 -15.66 8.91 1.53
N TYR A 20 -14.81 9.08 2.54
CA TYR A 20 -13.62 9.92 2.45
C TYR A 20 -12.70 9.47 1.30
N GLN A 21 -12.39 8.17 1.21
CA GLN A 21 -11.56 7.59 0.14
C GLN A 21 -12.14 7.86 -1.26
N LYS A 22 -13.47 7.81 -1.45
CA LYS A 22 -14.12 8.19 -2.72
C LYS A 22 -13.95 9.67 -3.04
N LEU A 23 -14.12 10.53 -2.04
CA LEU A 23 -14.01 11.98 -2.19
C LEU A 23 -12.59 12.42 -2.52
N VAL A 24 -11.59 11.94 -1.79
CA VAL A 24 -10.19 12.33 -1.99
C VAL A 24 -9.51 11.61 -3.16
N GLY A 25 -10.16 10.63 -3.76
CA GLY A 25 -9.63 9.89 -4.92
C GLY A 25 -8.83 8.64 -4.58
N GLY A 26 -8.90 8.12 -3.35
CA GLY A 26 -8.21 6.89 -2.96
C GLY A 26 -8.60 5.64 -3.78
N HIS A 27 -9.85 5.52 -4.22
CA HIS A 27 -10.21 4.42 -5.15
C HIS A 27 -9.63 4.64 -6.56
N ARG A 28 -9.55 5.89 -7.02
CA ARG A 28 -8.92 6.24 -8.30
C ARG A 28 -7.42 5.91 -8.26
N ALA A 29 -6.72 6.31 -7.20
CA ALA A 29 -5.30 6.02 -7.02
C ALA A 29 -5.00 4.52 -7.09
N ARG A 30 -5.80 3.70 -6.39
CA ARG A 30 -5.69 2.24 -6.44
C ARG A 30 -5.92 1.67 -7.84
N ARG A 31 -6.97 2.12 -8.53
CA ARG A 31 -7.24 1.68 -9.90
C ARG A 31 -6.08 2.03 -10.85
N LEU A 32 -5.59 3.26 -10.78
CA LEU A 32 -4.47 3.71 -11.63
C LEU A 32 -3.18 2.94 -11.34
N LEU A 33 -2.90 2.62 -10.06
CA LEU A 33 -1.75 1.76 -9.72
C LEU A 33 -1.86 0.38 -10.39
N ILE A 34 -3.04 -0.26 -10.33
CA ILE A 34 -3.25 -1.56 -10.99
C ILE A 34 -3.04 -1.44 -12.51
N GLU A 35 -3.71 -0.46 -13.12
CA GLU A 35 -3.74 -0.26 -14.56
C GLU A 35 -2.36 0.09 -15.14
N GLN A 36 -1.58 0.92 -14.43
CA GLN A 36 -0.35 1.52 -14.94
C GLN A 36 0.94 0.85 -14.47
N HIS A 37 0.93 0.14 -13.35
CA HIS A 37 2.15 -0.45 -12.76
C HIS A 37 2.04 -1.95 -12.52
N VAL A 38 0.89 -2.43 -12.02
CA VAL A 38 0.75 -3.85 -11.65
C VAL A 38 0.52 -4.72 -12.87
N HIS A 39 -0.33 -4.31 -13.82
CA HIS A 39 -0.71 -5.11 -15.00
C HIS A 39 -1.01 -6.58 -14.66
N ILE A 40 -1.91 -6.79 -13.69
CA ILE A 40 -2.29 -8.13 -13.25
C ILE A 40 -3.15 -8.82 -14.31
N LYS A 41 -2.87 -10.10 -14.57
CA LYS A 41 -3.63 -10.93 -15.51
C LYS A 41 -4.64 -11.81 -14.76
N PRO A 42 -5.78 -12.17 -15.39
CA PRO A 42 -6.72 -13.11 -14.81
C PRO A 42 -6.04 -14.41 -14.41
N GLY A 43 -6.37 -14.92 -13.22
CA GLY A 43 -5.80 -16.16 -12.66
C GLY A 43 -4.43 -16.03 -12.00
N GLN A 44 -3.80 -14.84 -12.01
CA GLN A 44 -2.56 -14.64 -11.25
C GLN A 44 -2.80 -14.58 -9.75
N LYS A 45 -1.81 -15.06 -8.99
CA LYS A 45 -1.80 -14.98 -7.52
C LYS A 45 -1.23 -13.65 -7.04
N LEU A 46 -2.09 -12.85 -6.40
CA LEU A 46 -1.78 -11.53 -5.85
C LEU A 46 -1.83 -11.52 -4.33
N LEU A 47 -0.75 -11.06 -3.71
CA LEU A 47 -0.66 -10.80 -2.29
C LEU A 47 -0.68 -9.28 -2.04
N ASP A 48 -1.74 -8.76 -1.41
CA ASP A 48 -1.84 -7.36 -1.00
C ASP A 48 -1.47 -7.24 0.47
N ILE A 49 -0.28 -6.75 0.74
CA ILE A 49 0.24 -6.50 2.06
C ILE A 49 -0.17 -5.09 2.48
N GLY A 50 -1.34 -4.96 3.12
CA GLY A 50 -1.89 -3.67 3.54
C GLY A 50 -3.07 -3.74 4.52
N CYS A 51 -3.34 -2.60 5.18
CA CYS A 51 -4.40 -2.44 6.19
C CYS A 51 -5.74 -1.92 5.60
N ALA A 52 -5.86 -1.83 4.27
CA ALA A 52 -7.08 -1.38 3.61
C ALA A 52 -8.15 -2.49 3.61
N PRO A 53 -9.46 -2.15 3.60
CA PRO A 53 -10.56 -3.12 3.67
C PRO A 53 -10.77 -3.92 2.36
N ALA A 54 -9.68 -4.31 1.68
CA ALA A 54 -9.69 -4.99 0.39
C ALA A 54 -10.29 -4.17 -0.76
N ASP A 55 -10.18 -2.84 -0.71
CA ASP A 55 -10.78 -1.93 -1.71
C ASP A 55 -10.30 -2.17 -3.15
N TRP A 56 -9.23 -2.96 -3.34
CA TRP A 56 -8.71 -3.40 -4.63
C TRP A 56 -9.61 -4.38 -5.37
N LEU A 57 -10.46 -5.13 -4.65
CA LEU A 57 -11.33 -6.15 -5.23
C LEU A 57 -12.42 -5.59 -6.14
N GLY A 58 -12.67 -4.27 -6.09
CA GLY A 58 -13.51 -3.58 -7.06
C GLY A 58 -12.79 -3.12 -8.34
N CYS A 59 -11.46 -3.25 -8.40
CA CYS A 59 -10.61 -2.72 -9.48
C CYS A 59 -9.72 -3.78 -10.15
N ALA A 60 -9.51 -4.94 -9.52
CA ALA A 60 -8.75 -6.05 -10.08
C ALA A 60 -9.66 -6.99 -10.92
N PRO A 61 -9.13 -7.65 -11.98
CA PRO A 61 -9.80 -8.77 -12.64
C PRO A 61 -9.95 -9.97 -11.68
N GLU A 62 -10.55 -11.08 -12.11
CA GLU A 62 -10.64 -12.30 -11.28
C GLU A 62 -9.23 -12.81 -10.89
N VAL A 63 -8.82 -12.59 -9.63
CA VAL A 63 -7.46 -12.84 -9.12
C VAL A 63 -7.50 -13.49 -7.73
N ASP A 64 -6.67 -14.49 -7.50
CA ASP A 64 -6.53 -15.09 -6.17
C ASP A 64 -5.80 -14.11 -5.25
N TYR A 65 -6.51 -13.61 -4.23
CA TYR A 65 -6.14 -12.41 -3.49
C TYR A 65 -5.86 -12.72 -2.02
N THR A 66 -4.78 -12.21 -1.44
CA THR A 66 -4.49 -12.44 -0.01
C THR A 66 -4.16 -11.14 0.73
N ILE A 67 -4.77 -10.92 1.91
CA ILE A 67 -4.60 -9.70 2.73
C ILE A 67 -4.06 -10.04 4.11
N PRO A 68 -2.79 -9.74 4.44
CA PRO A 68 -2.33 -9.88 5.80
C PRO A 68 -2.76 -8.71 6.70
N ASN A 69 -3.23 -8.99 7.91
CA ASN A 69 -3.53 -7.97 8.93
C ASN A 69 -2.22 -7.51 9.61
N ILE A 70 -1.94 -6.20 9.53
CA ILE A 70 -0.70 -5.59 10.03
C ILE A 70 -0.94 -4.79 11.33
N SER A 71 -2.19 -4.58 11.75
CA SER A 71 -2.49 -3.73 12.91
C SER A 71 -3.51 -4.33 13.88
N PRO A 72 -3.20 -4.42 15.20
CA PRO A 72 -4.17 -4.83 16.22
C PRO A 72 -5.32 -3.81 16.41
N LYS A 73 -5.21 -2.61 15.84
CA LYS A 73 -6.17 -1.51 16.03
C LYS A 73 -7.42 -1.57 15.14
N ARG A 74 -7.46 -2.40 14.09
CA ARG A 74 -8.62 -2.49 13.17
C ARG A 74 -9.13 -3.92 13.05
N LYS A 75 -10.34 -4.13 13.59
CA LYS A 75 -10.96 -5.46 13.73
C LYS A 75 -11.84 -5.74 12.50
N LYS A 76 -11.35 -6.69 11.69
CA LYS A 76 -12.02 -7.41 10.58
C LYS A 76 -12.06 -6.68 9.22
N PRO A 77 -11.49 -7.29 8.15
CA PRO A 77 -11.82 -6.89 6.80
C PRO A 77 -13.30 -7.22 6.50
N PRO A 78 -14.00 -6.41 5.68
CA PRO A 78 -15.38 -6.70 5.29
C PRO A 78 -15.47 -8.00 4.51
N THR A 79 -16.63 -8.66 4.59
CA THR A 79 -16.93 -9.88 3.82
C THR A 79 -16.97 -9.53 2.34
N ILE A 80 -15.98 -9.98 1.57
CA ILE A 80 -15.93 -9.71 0.14
C ILE A 80 -16.67 -10.83 -0.62
N LYS A 81 -17.62 -10.45 -1.48
CA LYS A 81 -18.17 -11.31 -2.51
C LYS A 81 -17.35 -11.09 -3.79
N ALA A 82 -16.44 -12.02 -4.09
CA ALA A 82 -15.85 -12.17 -5.41
C ALA A 82 -15.52 -13.64 -5.64
N ASN A 83 -15.56 -14.09 -6.89
CA ASN A 83 -15.28 -15.47 -7.35
C ASN A 83 -13.79 -15.88 -7.23
N SER A 84 -13.06 -15.27 -6.31
CA SER A 84 -11.61 -15.43 -6.19
C SER A 84 -11.23 -15.70 -4.73
N PHE A 85 -10.28 -16.59 -4.51
CA PHE A 85 -9.95 -17.04 -3.16
C PHE A 85 -9.32 -15.90 -2.37
N VAL A 86 -10.08 -15.29 -1.46
CA VAL A 86 -9.57 -14.29 -0.53
C VAL A 86 -9.00 -14.98 0.73
N ARG A 87 -7.68 -15.00 0.90
CA ARG A 87 -7.05 -15.42 2.17
C ARG A 87 -6.69 -14.20 3.00
N VAL A 88 -6.87 -14.24 4.31
CA VAL A 88 -6.40 -13.17 5.21
C VAL A 88 -5.25 -13.72 6.04
N LEU A 89 -4.06 -13.13 5.98
CA LEU A 89 -2.86 -13.62 6.67
C LEU A 89 -2.36 -12.65 7.75
N MET A 90 -1.20 -12.85 8.34
CA MET A 90 -0.48 -11.83 9.14
C MET A 90 0.92 -11.75 8.55
N VAL A 91 1.49 -10.55 8.37
CA VAL A 91 2.83 -10.38 7.74
C VAL A 91 3.90 -11.16 8.52
N MET A 92 3.81 -11.18 9.86
CA MET A 92 4.79 -11.88 10.71
C MET A 92 4.60 -13.41 10.76
N ASN A 93 3.56 -13.95 10.11
CA ASN A 93 3.28 -15.39 10.06
C ASN A 93 2.60 -15.72 8.71
N LEU A 94 3.21 -15.29 7.61
CA LEU A 94 2.80 -15.81 6.31
C LEU A 94 3.09 -17.33 6.33
N PRO A 95 2.08 -18.22 6.19
CA PRO A 95 2.35 -19.62 5.93
C PRO A 95 3.22 -19.73 4.69
N LYS A 96 3.88 -20.88 4.50
CA LYS A 96 4.57 -21.18 3.24
C LYS A 96 3.55 -21.02 2.10
N MET A 97 3.66 -19.91 1.36
CA MET A 97 2.78 -19.54 0.28
C MET A 97 3.51 -19.94 -0.99
N GLU A 98 3.02 -20.97 -1.66
CA GLU A 98 3.58 -21.39 -2.94
C GLU A 98 2.92 -20.58 -4.07
N HIS A 99 3.77 -20.07 -4.94
CA HIS A 99 3.41 -19.41 -6.18
C HIS A 99 2.84 -17.98 -6.09
N VAL A 100 3.44 -17.06 -5.33
CA VAL A 100 3.00 -15.64 -5.38
C VAL A 100 3.68 -14.92 -6.55
N GLU A 101 2.90 -14.53 -7.55
CA GLU A 101 3.41 -13.88 -8.76
C GLU A 101 3.45 -12.35 -8.64
N VAL A 102 2.54 -11.78 -7.85
CA VAL A 102 2.42 -10.33 -7.68
C VAL A 102 2.24 -9.99 -6.21
N ILE A 103 2.99 -9.01 -5.73
CA ILE A 103 2.88 -8.48 -4.38
C ILE A 103 2.64 -6.97 -4.46
N ILE A 104 1.63 -6.47 -3.77
CA ILE A 104 1.36 -5.03 -3.63
C ILE A 104 1.52 -4.65 -2.16
N VAL A 105 2.28 -3.59 -1.89
CA VAL A 105 2.33 -2.92 -0.57
C VAL A 105 1.96 -1.46 -0.78
N ALA A 106 0.70 -1.13 -0.55
CA ALA A 106 0.21 0.23 -0.78
C ALA A 106 -0.20 0.88 0.54
N ARG A 107 0.35 2.07 0.78
CA ARG A 107 0.07 2.89 1.95
C ARG A 107 0.40 2.17 3.27
N VAL A 108 1.62 1.64 3.35
CA VAL A 108 2.13 0.90 4.52
C VAL A 108 3.52 1.36 4.89
N LEU A 109 4.41 1.60 3.92
CA LEU A 109 5.82 1.89 4.21
C LEU A 109 6.02 3.21 4.95
N HIS A 110 5.03 4.11 4.89
CA HIS A 110 5.03 5.38 5.62
C HIS A 110 4.58 5.27 7.08
N ASP A 111 3.99 4.13 7.48
CA ASP A 111 3.56 3.87 8.86
C ASP A 111 4.61 3.11 9.67
N VAL A 112 5.68 2.62 9.04
CA VAL A 112 6.66 1.70 9.64
C VAL A 112 8.10 2.21 9.55
N SER A 113 8.94 1.81 10.50
CA SER A 113 10.36 2.17 10.56
C SER A 113 11.16 1.54 9.42
N ASP A 114 12.36 2.06 9.18
CA ASP A 114 13.29 1.51 8.17
C ASP A 114 13.59 0.03 8.41
N THR A 115 13.80 -0.37 9.67
CA THR A 115 14.03 -1.77 10.03
C THR A 115 12.83 -2.65 9.68
N GLN A 116 11.60 -2.16 9.90
CA GLN A 116 10.39 -2.88 9.54
C GLN A 116 10.16 -2.93 8.02
N CYS A 117 10.58 -1.90 7.28
CA CYS A 117 10.61 -1.95 5.82
C CYS A 117 11.56 -3.05 5.33
N LEU A 118 12.77 -3.14 5.89
CA LEU A 118 13.75 -4.16 5.52
C LEU A 118 13.24 -5.58 5.82
N ASP A 119 12.66 -5.80 7.02
CA ASP A 119 12.04 -7.08 7.37
C ASP A 119 10.90 -7.46 6.40
N LEU A 120 10.13 -6.46 5.96
CA LEU A 120 9.07 -6.65 4.96
C LEU A 120 9.66 -7.01 3.60
N PHE A 121 10.67 -6.30 3.11
CA PHE A 121 11.29 -6.58 1.82
C PHE A 121 11.95 -7.96 1.78
N GLU A 122 12.63 -8.35 2.85
CA GLU A 122 13.18 -9.71 3.00
C GLU A 122 12.07 -10.77 2.96
N THR A 123 10.94 -10.51 3.63
CA THR A 123 9.78 -11.40 3.61
C THR A 123 9.17 -11.50 2.21
N VAL A 124 9.04 -10.38 1.51
CA VAL A 124 8.54 -10.30 0.13
C VAL A 124 9.44 -11.10 -0.81
N GLY A 125 10.76 -10.92 -0.74
CA GLY A 125 11.72 -11.67 -1.57
C GLY A 125 11.68 -13.19 -1.36
N LYS A 126 11.31 -13.66 -0.16
CA LYS A 126 11.16 -15.10 0.14
C LYS A 126 9.89 -15.73 -0.42
N VAL A 127 8.83 -14.95 -0.62
CA VAL A 127 7.52 -15.46 -1.06
C VAL A 127 7.22 -15.17 -2.52
N LEU A 128 7.88 -14.17 -3.11
CA LEU A 128 7.75 -13.82 -4.52
C LEU A 128 8.39 -14.91 -5.39
N GLU A 129 7.69 -15.36 -6.43
CA GLU A 129 8.26 -16.29 -7.39
C GLU A 129 9.35 -15.65 -8.26
N PRO A 130 10.29 -16.44 -8.82
CA PRO A 130 11.19 -15.96 -9.86
C PRO A 130 10.43 -15.31 -11.03
N GLY A 131 10.78 -14.07 -11.36
CA GLY A 131 10.09 -13.28 -12.39
C GLY A 131 8.75 -12.68 -11.93
N GLY A 132 8.40 -12.84 -10.66
CA GLY A 132 7.30 -12.13 -10.01
C GLY A 132 7.56 -10.63 -9.91
N ARG A 133 6.55 -9.88 -9.48
CA ARG A 133 6.61 -8.42 -9.38
C ARG A 133 6.19 -7.94 -8.01
N PHE A 134 6.97 -7.03 -7.45
CA PHE A 134 6.65 -6.33 -6.22
C PHE A 134 6.42 -4.85 -6.51
N ILE A 135 5.25 -4.33 -6.13
CA ILE A 135 4.85 -2.94 -6.36
C ILE A 135 4.50 -2.29 -5.03
N THR A 136 5.07 -1.10 -4.77
CA THR A 136 4.67 -0.29 -3.62
C THR A 136 4.09 1.06 -4.05
N MET A 137 3.29 1.67 -3.18
CA MET A 137 2.77 3.02 -3.39
C MET A 137 2.58 3.72 -2.04
N ASP A 138 3.40 4.74 -1.77
CA ASP A 138 3.42 5.44 -0.49
C ASP A 138 3.62 6.95 -0.66
N ASN A 139 3.27 7.73 0.36
CA ASN A 139 3.58 9.16 0.39
C ASN A 139 5.11 9.36 0.34
N CYS A 140 5.55 10.39 -0.35
CA CYS A 140 6.96 10.67 -0.55
C CYS A 140 7.27 12.16 -0.44
N PHE A 141 8.41 12.49 0.18
CA PHE A 141 9.01 13.81 0.04
C PHE A 141 9.89 13.87 -1.20
N ILE A 142 9.77 14.95 -1.97
CA ILE A 142 10.66 15.24 -3.11
C ILE A 142 11.38 16.57 -2.90
N SER A 143 12.55 16.71 -3.52
CA SER A 143 13.28 17.98 -3.52
C SER A 143 12.46 19.06 -4.22
N ASN A 144 12.50 20.29 -3.69
CA ASN A 144 11.78 21.46 -4.22
C ASN A 144 10.25 21.33 -4.27
N GLN A 145 9.65 20.49 -3.42
CA GLN A 145 8.20 20.44 -3.28
C GLN A 145 7.61 21.76 -2.75
N ASN A 146 6.36 22.06 -3.09
CA ASN A 146 5.65 23.23 -2.58
C ASN A 146 5.45 23.13 -1.05
N GLU A 147 5.66 24.22 -0.31
CA GLU A 147 5.48 24.28 1.15
C GLU A 147 4.07 23.87 1.61
N ILE A 148 3.04 24.09 0.78
CA ILE A 148 1.66 23.65 1.05
C ILE A 148 1.57 22.12 1.01
N LEU A 149 2.21 21.48 0.03
CA LEU A 149 2.26 20.02 -0.08
C LEU A 149 3.00 19.42 1.11
N GLU A 150 4.14 20.02 1.47
CA GLU A 150 4.89 19.64 2.66
C GLU A 150 4.07 19.76 3.94
N TYR A 151 3.29 20.83 4.08
CA TYR A 151 2.37 21.00 5.20
C TYR A 151 1.30 19.90 5.25
N PHE A 152 0.65 19.58 4.13
CA PHE A 152 -0.34 18.51 4.08
C PHE A 152 0.26 17.15 4.40
N LEU A 153 1.43 16.82 3.85
CA LEU A 153 2.15 15.57 4.12
C LEU A 153 2.55 15.45 5.60
N LYS A 154 3.03 16.53 6.23
CA LYS A 154 3.35 16.56 7.67
C LYS A 154 2.13 16.49 8.58
N LYS A 155 0.93 16.79 8.06
CA LYS A 155 -0.33 16.68 8.79
C LYS A 155 -1.02 15.32 8.58
N ASP A 156 -0.59 14.58 7.56
CA ASP A 156 -0.95 13.17 7.43
C ASP A 156 -0.41 12.40 8.64
N ILE A 157 -1.09 11.32 9.01
CA ILE A 157 -0.81 10.55 10.24
C ILE A 157 0.51 9.77 10.12
N ASP A 158 1.01 9.68 8.90
CA ASP A 158 2.18 8.95 8.44
C ASP A 158 3.45 9.36 9.21
N GLU A 159 3.87 8.50 10.15
CA GLU A 159 4.98 8.80 11.08
C GLU A 159 6.37 8.67 10.43
N HIS A 160 6.45 7.92 9.33
CA HIS A 160 7.71 7.52 8.70
C HIS A 160 7.71 7.79 7.18
N VAL A 161 7.14 8.92 6.74
CA VAL A 161 7.27 9.37 5.33
C VAL A 161 8.74 9.64 5.00
N LYS A 162 9.21 9.11 3.87
CA LYS A 162 10.63 9.14 3.46
C LYS A 162 10.82 9.98 2.20
N THR A 163 12.06 10.37 1.91
CA THR A 163 12.37 10.98 0.61
C THR A 163 12.45 9.91 -0.48
N LYS A 164 12.36 10.32 -1.75
CA LYS A 164 12.55 9.41 -2.89
C LYS A 164 13.86 8.60 -2.76
N LYS A 165 14.95 9.31 -2.43
CA LYS A 165 16.28 8.70 -2.31
C LYS A 165 16.33 7.68 -1.18
N ASP A 166 15.69 7.96 -0.05
CA ASP A 166 15.67 7.04 1.09
C ASP A 166 14.88 5.77 0.77
N TYR A 167 13.75 5.89 0.06
CA TYR A 167 13.01 4.74 -0.45
C TYR A 167 13.86 3.86 -1.40
N GLU A 168 14.54 4.48 -2.36
CA GLU A 168 15.42 3.77 -3.30
C GLU A 168 16.58 3.07 -2.57
N LEU A 169 17.17 3.72 -1.58
CA LEU A 169 18.26 3.13 -0.78
C LEU A 169 17.80 1.92 0.04
N LEU A 170 16.59 1.96 0.62
CA LEU A 170 16.08 0.87 1.43
C LEU A 170 15.79 -0.39 0.60
N ILE A 171 15.25 -0.24 -0.62
CA ILE A 171 14.78 -1.37 -1.43
C ILE A 171 15.87 -2.00 -2.32
N ASN A 172 16.94 -1.25 -2.65
CA ASN A 172 17.97 -1.68 -3.60
C ASN A 172 18.78 -2.91 -3.16
N ASN A 173 18.65 -3.37 -1.92
CA ASN A 173 19.42 -4.51 -1.42
C ASN A 173 18.70 -5.86 -1.61
N ASP A 174 17.40 -5.85 -1.91
CA ASP A 174 16.55 -7.05 -1.87
C ASP A 174 16.07 -7.53 -3.25
N PHE A 175 16.23 -6.72 -4.31
CA PHE A 175 15.70 -6.99 -5.65
C PHE A 175 16.75 -6.74 -6.75
N GLU A 176 16.66 -7.49 -7.86
CA GLU A 176 17.63 -7.41 -8.97
C GLU A 176 17.42 -6.14 -9.78
N HIS A 177 16.16 -5.75 -10.02
CA HIS A 177 15.85 -4.45 -10.57
C HIS A 177 14.83 -3.70 -9.74
N VAL A 178 15.13 -2.41 -9.54
CA VAL A 178 14.27 -1.46 -8.85
C VAL A 178 14.07 -0.27 -9.76
N SER A 179 12.82 0.12 -9.93
CA SER A 179 12.44 1.37 -10.60
C SER A 179 11.53 2.19 -9.69
N SER A 180 11.69 3.51 -9.73
CA SER A 180 10.89 4.45 -8.94
C SER A 180 10.25 5.50 -9.84
N SER A 181 9.02 5.90 -9.54
CA SER A 181 8.33 7.00 -10.20
C SER A 181 7.59 7.86 -9.18
N ILE A 182 7.44 9.16 -9.48
CA ILE A 182 6.70 10.10 -8.65
C ILE A 182 5.37 10.40 -9.33
N GLU A 183 4.30 10.44 -8.54
CA GLU A 183 2.93 10.64 -9.00
C GLU A 183 2.18 11.62 -8.09
N GLU A 184 1.60 12.67 -8.68
CA GLU A 184 1.00 13.79 -7.95
C GLU A 184 -0.51 13.97 -8.25
N THR A 185 -1.06 13.20 -9.17
CA THR A 185 -2.40 13.36 -9.78
C THR A 185 -3.38 12.23 -9.47
N TYR A 186 -2.89 11.14 -8.86
CA TYR A 186 -3.72 9.99 -8.49
C TYR A 186 -4.82 10.35 -7.50
N PHE A 187 -4.50 11.22 -6.53
CA PHE A 187 -5.46 11.79 -5.59
C PHE A 187 -6.05 13.11 -6.13
N LYS A 188 -7.25 13.45 -5.67
CA LYS A 188 -7.92 14.72 -5.96
C LYS A 188 -7.52 15.84 -5.00
N ILE A 189 -6.70 15.50 -4.01
CA ILE A 189 -6.11 16.42 -3.05
C ILE A 189 -4.61 16.49 -3.29
N PRO A 190 -3.94 17.60 -2.92
CA PRO A 190 -2.49 17.72 -3.04
C PRO A 190 -1.79 16.57 -2.29
N ASN A 191 -1.06 15.75 -3.02
CA ASN A 191 -0.35 14.60 -2.50
C ASN A 191 0.78 14.22 -3.46
N ILE A 192 1.88 13.69 -2.91
CA ILE A 192 3.00 13.19 -3.70
C ILE A 192 3.20 11.73 -3.32
N LEU A 193 3.06 10.85 -4.30
CA LEU A 193 3.28 9.43 -4.17
C LEU A 193 4.62 9.06 -4.80
N ILE A 194 5.30 8.10 -4.19
CA ILE A 194 6.30 7.28 -4.87
C ILE A 194 5.70 5.93 -5.17
N ILE A 195 5.97 5.45 -6.38
CA ILE A 195 5.65 4.09 -6.81
C ILE A 195 6.98 3.39 -7.06
N LEU A 196 7.25 2.33 -6.31
CA LEU A 196 8.38 1.45 -6.54
C LEU A 196 7.89 0.21 -7.28
N SER A 197 8.61 -0.22 -8.31
CA SER A 197 8.37 -1.47 -9.03
C SER A 197 9.65 -2.26 -9.08
N CYS A 198 9.58 -3.49 -8.56
CA CYS A 198 10.71 -4.38 -8.37
C CYS A 198 10.43 -5.77 -8.94
N ASN A 199 11.48 -6.46 -9.37
CA ASN A 199 11.48 -7.85 -9.81
C ASN A 199 12.78 -8.57 -9.48
#